data_AF-A0AAJ5YX61-F1
#
_entry.id   AF-A0AAJ5YX61-F1
#
_cell.length_a   1.000
_cell.length_b   1.000
_cell.length_c   1.000
_cell.angle_alpha   90.00
_cell.angle_beta   90.00
_cell.angle_gamma   90.00
#
_symmetry.space_group_name_H-M   'P 1'
#
loop_
_entity.id
_entity.type
_entity.pdbx_description
1 polymer ?
#
loop_
_entity_poly.entity_id
_entity_poly.type
_entity_poly.pdbx_seq_one_letter_code
_entity_poly.pdbx_strand_id
1 'polypeptide(L)'
;MGWNYRRWVIEELAKAQTNQENVPPFPSSLSSDLDDETRATHLELAHQELKFTLNKIEQNFSNFSAWHNRSKLLPRIWDGEKLDSAARSQQRQAEFELLQQAMYTDPSDQSIWIYHRWLVSLDPNLETLKEQIQVIHELAEMEPESKCESVATNGRVHAILGSL
;
A
#
# COMPACT_ATOMS: atom_id res chain seq x y z
N MET A 1 15.05 -11.82 5.29
CA MET A 1 15.09 -13.18 4.70
C MET A 1 13.74 -13.91 4.79
N GLY A 2 13.00 -13.84 5.91
CA GLY A 2 11.74 -14.58 6.09
C GLY A 2 10.55 -14.19 5.19
N TRP A 3 10.42 -12.92 4.78
CA TRP A 3 9.29 -12.46 3.96
C TRP A 3 9.26 -13.06 2.55
N ASN A 4 10.42 -13.20 1.90
CA ASN A 4 10.49 -13.81 0.57
C ASN A 4 10.07 -15.29 0.61
N TYR A 5 10.56 -16.01 1.63
CA TYR A 5 10.19 -17.40 1.81
C TYR A 5 8.70 -17.56 2.13
N ARG A 6 8.14 -16.72 3.02
CA ARG A 6 6.69 -16.73 3.30
C ARG A 6 5.88 -16.52 2.03
N ARG A 7 6.23 -15.52 1.21
CA ARG A 7 5.52 -15.25 -0.05
C ARG A 7 5.56 -16.44 -0.99
N TRP A 8 6.71 -17.08 -1.13
CA TRP A 8 6.84 -18.29 -1.93
C TRP A 8 5.99 -19.44 -1.38
N VAL A 9 5.98 -19.68 -0.06
CA VAL A 9 5.12 -20.71 0.55
C VAL A 9 3.63 -20.45 0.29
N ILE A 10 3.19 -19.19 0.39
CA ILE A 10 1.80 -18.82 0.11
C ILE A 10 1.47 -18.99 -1.38
N GLU A 11 2.41 -18.70 -2.26
CA GLU A 11 2.26 -18.93 -3.71
C GLU A 11 2.10 -20.42 -4.03
N GLU A 12 2.94 -21.29 -3.46
CA GLU A 12 2.81 -22.74 -3.62
C GLU A 12 1.53 -23.28 -3.00
N LEU A 13 1.08 -22.71 -1.86
CA LEU A 13 -0.18 -23.07 -1.23
C LEU A 13 -1.37 -22.74 -2.14
N ALA A 14 -1.41 -21.52 -2.68
CA ALA A 14 -2.46 -21.11 -3.63
C ALA A 14 -2.49 -22.03 -4.85
N LYS A 15 -1.31 -22.34 -5.41
CA LYS A 15 -1.17 -23.26 -6.55
C LYS A 15 -1.66 -24.68 -6.23
N ALA A 16 -1.40 -25.18 -5.02
CA ALA A 16 -1.85 -26.51 -4.61
C ALA A 16 -3.37 -26.58 -4.35
N GLN A 17 -4.02 -25.45 -4.13
CA GLN A 17 -5.46 -25.36 -3.86
C GLN A 17 -6.31 -25.07 -5.10
N THR A 18 -5.70 -24.85 -6.27
CA THR A 18 -6.42 -24.65 -7.53
C THR A 18 -6.34 -25.89 -8.42
N ASN A 19 -7.48 -26.24 -9.02
CA ASN A 19 -7.55 -27.27 -10.07
C ASN A 19 -7.45 -26.66 -11.48
N GLN A 20 -7.42 -25.33 -11.59
CA GLN A 20 -7.35 -24.63 -12.86
C GLN A 20 -5.92 -24.62 -13.39
N GLU A 21 -5.74 -25.04 -14.64
CA GLU A 21 -4.44 -25.00 -15.30
C GLU A 21 -4.09 -23.58 -15.80
N ASN A 22 -2.79 -23.31 -15.94
CA ASN A 22 -2.25 -22.05 -16.47
C ASN A 22 -2.62 -20.79 -15.65
N VAL A 23 -2.89 -20.95 -14.36
CA VAL A 23 -3.13 -19.84 -13.42
C VAL A 23 -1.81 -19.08 -13.16
N PRO A 24 -1.79 -17.74 -13.28
CA PRO A 24 -0.62 -16.94 -12.92
C PRO A 24 -0.22 -17.12 -11.43
N PRO A 25 1.03 -16.82 -11.05
CA PRO A 25 1.45 -16.85 -9.66
C PRO A 25 0.59 -15.94 -8.75
N PHE A 26 0.27 -16.41 -7.56
CA PHE A 26 -0.37 -15.60 -6.52
C PHE A 26 0.57 -14.43 -6.10
N PRO A 27 0.06 -13.22 -5.81
CA PRO A 27 -1.35 -12.80 -5.86
C PRO A 27 -1.82 -12.31 -7.24
N SER A 28 -0.97 -12.33 -8.27
CA SER A 28 -1.33 -11.82 -9.60
C SER A 28 -2.47 -12.60 -10.25
N SER A 29 -2.67 -13.86 -9.87
CA SER A 29 -3.84 -14.66 -10.26
C SER A 29 -5.18 -14.00 -9.97
N LEU A 30 -5.31 -13.21 -8.90
CA LEU A 30 -6.58 -12.54 -8.56
C LEU A 30 -7.02 -11.51 -9.62
N SER A 31 -6.07 -10.96 -10.38
CA SER A 31 -6.34 -10.07 -11.52
C SER A 31 -6.55 -10.84 -12.84
N SER A 32 -6.66 -12.17 -12.80
CA SER A 32 -6.86 -13.01 -13.99
C SER A 32 -8.23 -13.69 -13.99
N ASP A 33 -8.53 -14.37 -15.09
CA ASP A 33 -9.74 -15.16 -15.26
C ASP A 33 -9.61 -16.47 -14.47
N LEU A 34 -10.02 -16.40 -13.21
CA LEU A 34 -10.21 -17.55 -12.32
C LEU A 34 -11.69 -17.94 -12.28
N ASP A 35 -11.93 -19.25 -12.20
CA ASP A 35 -13.22 -19.79 -11.78
C ASP A 35 -13.58 -19.31 -10.35
N ASP A 36 -14.88 -19.35 -10.02
CA ASP A 36 -15.38 -18.77 -8.77
C ASP A 36 -14.83 -19.47 -7.52
N GLU A 37 -14.56 -20.78 -7.59
CA GLU A 37 -14.00 -21.56 -6.46
C GLU A 37 -12.54 -21.17 -6.23
N THR A 38 -11.70 -21.23 -7.28
CA THR A 38 -10.30 -20.81 -7.22
C THR A 38 -10.18 -19.36 -6.76
N ARG A 39 -11.03 -18.46 -7.27
CA ARG A 39 -11.05 -17.04 -6.89
C ARG A 39 -11.34 -16.87 -5.40
N ALA A 40 -12.37 -17.55 -4.88
CA ALA A 40 -12.72 -17.48 -3.47
C ALA A 40 -11.57 -17.95 -2.57
N THR A 41 -10.92 -19.06 -2.93
CA THR A 41 -9.76 -19.58 -2.20
C THR A 41 -8.58 -18.62 -2.22
N HIS A 42 -8.26 -18.05 -3.38
CA HIS A 42 -7.16 -17.08 -3.50
C HIS A 42 -7.47 -15.78 -2.75
N LEU A 43 -8.73 -15.33 -2.75
CA LEU A 43 -9.15 -14.16 -1.99
C LEU A 43 -8.96 -14.40 -0.49
N GLU A 44 -9.42 -15.54 0.03
CA GLU A 44 -9.25 -15.90 1.45
C GLU A 44 -7.77 -15.87 1.86
N LEU A 45 -6.87 -16.47 1.06
CA LEU A 45 -5.43 -16.39 1.30
C LEU A 45 -4.90 -14.94 1.27
N ALA A 46 -5.38 -14.12 0.33
CA ALA A 46 -4.95 -12.73 0.23
C ALA A 46 -5.42 -11.88 1.42
N HIS A 47 -6.64 -12.09 1.93
CA HIS A 47 -7.11 -11.43 3.14
C HIS A 47 -6.32 -11.86 4.38
N GLN A 48 -5.96 -13.14 4.48
CA GLN A 48 -5.09 -13.64 5.56
C GLN A 48 -3.70 -12.99 5.51
N GLU A 49 -3.09 -12.86 4.32
CA GLU A 49 -1.81 -12.17 4.17
C GLU A 49 -1.92 -10.66 4.41
N LEU A 50 -3.02 -10.02 4.00
CA LEU A 50 -3.28 -8.61 4.28
C LEU A 50 -3.40 -8.38 5.79
N LYS A 51 -4.10 -9.25 6.51
CA LYS A 51 -4.16 -9.21 7.99
C LYS A 51 -2.78 -9.46 8.62
N PHE A 52 -2.00 -10.41 8.10
CA PHE A 52 -0.65 -10.67 8.59
C PHE A 52 0.26 -9.44 8.44
N THR A 53 0.18 -8.73 7.31
CA THR A 53 0.96 -7.51 7.11
C THR A 53 0.54 -6.38 8.06
N LEU A 54 -0.76 -6.22 8.32
CA LEU A 54 -1.25 -5.24 9.29
C LEU A 54 -0.67 -5.49 10.68
N ASN A 55 -0.79 -6.72 11.19
CA ASN A 55 -0.20 -7.11 12.48
C ASN A 55 1.31 -6.82 12.54
N LYS A 56 2.01 -6.94 11.41
CA LYS A 56 3.46 -6.70 11.32
C LYS A 56 3.84 -5.23 11.26
N ILE A 57 2.95 -4.38 10.78
CA ILE A 57 3.08 -2.92 10.79
C ILE A 57 2.76 -2.38 12.18
N GLU A 58 1.68 -2.84 12.80
CA GLU A 58 1.31 -2.44 14.16
C GLU A 58 2.39 -2.82 15.20
N GLN A 59 3.13 -3.91 14.97
CA GLN A 59 4.28 -4.29 15.79
C GLN A 59 5.52 -3.43 15.55
N ASN A 60 5.68 -2.90 14.33
CA ASN A 60 6.84 -2.12 13.91
C ASN A 60 6.50 -1.37 12.61
N PHE A 61 6.24 -0.06 12.72
CA PHE A 61 5.94 0.78 11.55
C PHE A 61 7.09 0.83 10.55
N SER A 62 8.33 0.54 10.96
CA SER A 62 9.50 0.45 10.07
C SER A 62 9.64 -0.84 9.30
N ASN A 63 8.62 -1.70 9.32
CA ASN A 63 8.65 -2.95 8.59
C ASN A 63 8.38 -2.75 7.10
N PHE A 64 9.41 -2.30 6.36
CA PHE A 64 9.37 -2.10 4.91
C PHE A 64 8.78 -3.30 4.16
N SER A 65 9.12 -4.52 4.58
CA SER A 65 8.63 -5.72 3.90
C SER A 65 7.12 -5.91 4.04
N ALA A 66 6.53 -5.50 5.16
CA ALA A 66 5.08 -5.55 5.36
C ALA A 66 4.37 -4.52 4.48
N TRP A 67 4.82 -3.27 4.48
CA TRP A 67 4.31 -2.21 3.58
C TRP A 67 4.44 -2.60 2.11
N HIS A 68 5.61 -3.11 1.70
CA HIS A 68 5.82 -3.57 0.35
C HIS A 68 4.87 -4.71 -0.01
N ASN A 69 4.66 -5.69 0.87
CA ASN A 69 3.74 -6.78 0.61
C ASN A 69 2.29 -6.30 0.48
N ARG A 70 1.84 -5.35 1.34
CA ARG A 70 0.51 -4.71 1.21
C ARG A 70 0.32 -4.09 -0.16
N SER A 71 1.30 -3.33 -0.65
CA SER A 71 1.22 -2.67 -1.96
C SER A 71 1.09 -3.65 -3.14
N LYS A 72 1.53 -4.90 -2.95
CA LYS A 72 1.37 -5.96 -3.95
C LYS A 72 0.04 -6.70 -3.82
N LEU A 73 -0.51 -6.81 -2.62
CA LEU A 73 -1.76 -7.52 -2.35
C LEU A 73 -3.00 -6.69 -2.67
N LEU A 74 -3.05 -5.43 -2.21
CA LEU A 74 -4.25 -4.60 -2.26
C LEU A 74 -4.85 -4.46 -3.67
N PRO A 75 -4.08 -4.10 -4.73
CA PRO A 75 -4.66 -4.01 -6.06
C PRO A 75 -5.23 -5.34 -6.56
N ARG A 76 -4.59 -6.46 -6.17
CA ARG A 76 -5.00 -7.80 -6.57
C ARG A 76 -6.28 -8.24 -5.86
N ILE A 77 -6.41 -7.92 -4.57
CA ILE A 77 -7.64 -8.12 -3.81
C ILE A 77 -8.77 -7.32 -4.45
N TRP A 78 -8.55 -6.03 -4.74
CA TRP A 78 -9.59 -5.18 -5.35
C TRP A 78 -10.03 -5.66 -6.73
N ASP A 79 -9.11 -6.22 -7.53
CA ASP A 79 -9.44 -6.86 -8.81
C ASP A 79 -10.22 -8.16 -8.60
N GLY A 80 -9.78 -9.01 -7.66
CA GLY A 80 -10.41 -10.28 -7.34
C GLY A 80 -11.83 -10.13 -6.80
N GLU A 81 -12.07 -9.13 -5.94
CA GLU A 81 -13.37 -8.75 -5.40
C GLU A 81 -14.23 -7.95 -6.40
N LYS A 82 -13.65 -7.57 -7.54
CA LYS A 82 -14.30 -6.74 -8.56
C LYS A 82 -14.81 -5.40 -7.99
N LEU A 83 -14.03 -4.78 -7.10
CA LEU A 83 -14.37 -3.51 -6.49
C LEU A 83 -14.47 -2.40 -7.54
N ASP A 84 -15.54 -1.62 -7.45
CA ASP A 84 -15.71 -0.42 -8.25
C ASP A 84 -14.83 0.75 -7.76
N SER A 85 -14.88 1.87 -8.48
CA SER A 85 -14.09 3.06 -8.14
C SER A 85 -14.38 3.62 -6.74
N ALA A 86 -15.64 3.57 -6.28
CA ALA A 86 -16.03 4.12 -4.98
C ALA A 86 -15.52 3.24 -3.85
N ALA A 87 -15.67 1.91 -3.96
CA ALA A 87 -15.16 0.95 -3.01
C ALA A 87 -13.62 0.99 -2.94
N ARG A 88 -12.93 1.08 -4.10
CA ARG A 88 -11.47 1.28 -4.13
C ARG A 88 -11.05 2.57 -3.44
N SER A 89 -11.82 3.65 -3.60
CA SER A 89 -11.55 4.91 -2.90
C SER A 89 -11.67 4.78 -1.39
N GLN A 90 -12.68 4.06 -0.89
CA GLN A 90 -12.83 3.77 0.55
C GLN A 90 -11.66 2.94 1.09
N GLN A 91 -11.23 1.91 0.36
CA GLN A 91 -10.07 1.11 0.75
C GLN A 91 -8.78 1.94 0.78
N ARG A 92 -8.57 2.83 -0.19
CA ARG A 92 -7.43 3.76 -0.16
C ARG A 92 -7.48 4.72 1.02
N GLN A 93 -8.66 5.21 1.38
CA GLN A 93 -8.82 6.10 2.53
C GLN A 93 -8.41 5.41 3.84
N ALA A 94 -8.84 4.15 4.03
CA ALA A 94 -8.42 3.35 5.19
C ALA A 94 -6.89 3.14 5.24
N GLU A 95 -6.24 2.97 4.08
CA GLU A 95 -4.78 2.88 4.01
C GLU A 95 -4.09 4.21 4.33
N PHE A 96 -4.67 5.36 3.95
CA PHE A 96 -4.14 6.68 4.34
C PHE A 96 -4.22 6.88 5.85
N GLU A 97 -5.30 6.47 6.50
CA GLU A 97 -5.45 6.56 7.96
C GLU A 97 -4.40 5.71 8.69
N LEU A 98 -4.20 4.46 8.27
CA LEU A 98 -3.15 3.58 8.81
C LEU A 98 -1.76 4.19 8.61
N LEU A 99 -1.52 4.77 7.44
CA LEU A 99 -0.23 5.37 7.09
C LEU A 99 0.04 6.65 7.88
N GLN A 100 -0.97 7.50 8.10
CA GLN A 100 -0.86 8.71 8.91
C GLN A 100 -0.44 8.37 10.34
N GLN A 101 -1.02 7.33 10.95
CA GLN A 101 -0.60 6.86 12.28
C GLN A 101 0.89 6.50 12.31
N ALA A 102 1.39 5.85 11.26
CA ALA A 102 2.80 5.53 11.12
C ALA A 102 3.66 6.79 10.93
N MET A 103 3.23 7.73 10.08
CA MET A 103 3.92 8.99 9.82
C MET A 103 4.11 9.84 11.08
N TYR A 104 3.08 9.95 11.92
CA TYR A 104 3.17 10.69 13.19
C TYR A 104 4.02 9.95 14.25
N THR A 105 4.33 8.67 14.05
CA THR A 105 5.16 7.89 14.98
C THR A 105 6.65 7.95 14.63
N ASP A 106 6.99 7.84 13.34
CA ASP A 106 8.37 8.00 12.85
C ASP A 106 8.38 8.65 11.46
N PRO A 107 8.31 9.99 11.39
CA PRO A 107 8.31 10.71 10.11
C PRO A 107 9.65 10.60 9.37
N SER A 108 10.71 10.08 9.99
CA SER A 108 12.00 9.88 9.34
C SER A 108 12.09 8.57 8.54
N ASP A 109 11.10 7.69 8.69
CA ASP A 109 11.09 6.37 8.10
C ASP A 109 10.76 6.38 6.60
N GLN A 110 11.75 6.02 5.78
CA GLN A 110 11.60 5.98 4.33
C GLN A 110 10.55 4.98 3.84
N SER A 111 10.29 3.90 4.56
CA SER A 111 9.32 2.89 4.15
C SER A 111 7.90 3.44 4.09
N ILE A 112 7.57 4.32 5.03
CA ILE A 112 6.30 5.04 5.12
C ILE A 112 6.12 5.96 3.91
N TRP A 113 7.12 6.77 3.59
CA TRP A 113 7.07 7.68 2.44
C TRP A 113 7.06 6.96 1.08
N ILE A 114 7.73 5.82 0.97
CA ILE A 114 7.66 4.98 -0.24
C ILE A 114 6.23 4.43 -0.40
N TYR A 115 5.61 3.97 0.69
CA TYR A 115 4.22 3.50 0.66
C TYR A 115 3.23 4.63 0.37
N HIS A 116 3.43 5.81 0.96
CA HIS A 116 2.66 7.03 0.69
C HIS A 116 2.64 7.39 -0.79
N ARG A 117 3.83 7.47 -1.39
CA ARG A 117 3.99 7.76 -2.81
C ARG A 117 3.27 6.74 -3.67
N TRP A 118 3.36 5.45 -3.34
CA TRP A 118 2.62 4.41 -4.04
C TRP A 118 1.11 4.59 -3.90
N LEU A 119 0.61 4.85 -2.69
CA LEU A 119 -0.83 5.01 -2.41
C LEU A 119 -1.44 6.20 -3.17
N VAL A 120 -0.75 7.35 -3.17
CA VAL A 120 -1.13 8.53 -3.96
C VAL A 120 -1.13 8.23 -5.46
N SER A 121 -0.17 7.43 -5.94
CA SER A 121 -0.08 7.11 -7.38
C SER A 121 -1.22 6.24 -7.92
N LEU A 122 -2.01 5.61 -7.05
CA LEU A 122 -3.14 4.78 -7.46
C LEU A 122 -4.31 5.62 -8.02
N ASP A 123 -4.47 6.86 -7.54
CA ASP A 123 -5.52 7.78 -8.01
C ASP A 123 -5.13 9.24 -7.70
N PRO A 124 -4.25 9.85 -8.51
CA PRO A 124 -3.74 11.20 -8.27
C PRO A 124 -4.77 12.27 -8.70
N ASN A 125 -5.84 12.42 -7.92
CA ASN A 125 -6.82 13.48 -8.12
C ASN A 125 -6.48 14.74 -7.31
N LEU A 126 -7.02 15.89 -7.72
CA LEU A 126 -6.69 17.20 -7.15
C LEU A 126 -6.97 17.28 -5.64
N GLU A 127 -8.09 16.72 -5.19
CA GLU A 127 -8.51 16.83 -3.79
C GLU A 127 -7.59 15.99 -2.90
N THR A 128 -7.31 14.74 -3.28
CA THR A 128 -6.35 13.89 -2.58
C THR A 128 -4.96 14.54 -2.52
N LEU A 129 -4.47 15.14 -3.60
CA LEU A 129 -3.16 15.79 -3.60
C LEU A 129 -3.11 16.99 -2.64
N LYS A 130 -4.16 17.82 -2.59
CA LYS A 130 -4.25 18.94 -1.63
C LYS A 130 -4.29 18.45 -0.19
N GLU A 131 -5.09 17.43 0.09
CA GLU A 131 -5.17 16.81 1.41
C GLU A 131 -3.80 16.26 1.86
N GLN A 132 -3.09 15.56 0.97
CA GLN A 132 -1.77 15.02 1.31
C GLN A 132 -0.72 16.12 1.52
N ILE A 133 -0.79 17.23 0.78
CA ILE A 133 0.07 18.41 1.01
C ILE A 133 -0.20 18.99 2.40
N GLN A 134 -1.46 19.12 2.79
CA GLN A 134 -1.85 19.63 4.10
C GLN A 134 -1.30 18.75 5.24
N VAL A 135 -1.43 17.43 5.13
CA VAL A 135 -0.90 16.47 6.10
C VAL A 135 0.63 16.61 6.25
N ILE A 136 1.35 16.79 5.13
CA ILE A 136 2.81 16.97 5.15
C ILE A 136 3.20 18.28 5.82
N HIS A 137 2.45 19.37 5.59
CA HIS A 137 2.68 20.64 6.28
C HIS A 137 2.49 20.51 7.79
N GLU A 138 1.39 19.88 8.23
CA GLU A 138 1.13 19.65 9.66
C GLU A 138 2.23 18.81 10.31
N LEU A 139 2.70 17.76 9.64
CA LEU A 139 3.84 16.96 10.09
C LEU A 139 5.11 17.80 10.25
N ALA A 140 5.39 18.69 9.30
CA ALA A 140 6.58 19.54 9.34
C ALA A 140 6.53 20.59 10.48
N GLU A 141 5.35 21.13 10.78
CA GLU A 141 5.17 22.09 11.89
C GLU A 141 5.40 21.44 13.26
N MET A 142 5.07 20.16 13.40
CA MET A 142 5.27 19.42 14.65
C MET A 142 6.73 19.04 14.93
N GLU A 143 7.58 18.98 13.92
CA GLU A 143 9.00 18.66 14.07
C GLU A 143 9.93 19.63 13.29
N PRO A 144 10.17 20.85 13.81
CA PRO A 144 11.01 21.84 13.13
C PRO A 144 12.49 21.43 12.94
N GLU A 145 12.96 20.33 13.55
CA GLU A 145 14.32 19.79 13.38
C GLU A 145 14.39 18.46 12.60
N SER A 146 13.28 17.96 12.05
CA SER A 146 13.25 16.67 11.37
C SER A 146 13.74 16.77 9.94
N LYS A 147 14.54 15.80 9.49
CA LYS A 147 15.17 15.73 8.15
C LYS A 147 14.19 15.70 6.96
N CYS A 148 12.88 15.79 7.21
CA CYS A 148 11.81 15.83 6.20
C CYS A 148 12.01 16.96 5.17
N GLU A 149 12.63 18.07 5.57
CA GLU A 149 12.96 19.16 4.64
C GLU A 149 13.84 18.68 3.46
N SER A 150 14.71 17.68 3.65
CA SER A 150 15.65 17.22 2.60
C SER A 150 15.00 16.36 1.49
N VAL A 151 13.84 15.74 1.75
CA VAL A 151 13.12 14.92 0.76
C VAL A 151 12.06 15.76 0.02
N ALA A 152 11.43 16.71 0.71
CA ALA A 152 10.46 17.63 0.11
C ALA A 152 11.10 18.70 -0.79
N THR A 153 12.33 19.14 -0.48
CA THR A 153 12.99 20.23 -1.22
C THR A 153 13.74 19.79 -2.49
N ASN A 154 13.97 18.50 -2.72
CA ASN A 154 14.70 18.02 -3.89
C ASN A 154 13.85 17.84 -5.17
N GLY A 155 12.65 18.42 -5.18
CA GLY A 155 11.69 18.32 -6.27
C GLY A 155 11.04 19.66 -6.66
N ARG A 156 11.83 20.72 -6.91
CA ARG A 156 11.45 21.81 -7.83
C ARG A 156 10.10 22.52 -7.57
N VAL A 157 9.68 22.75 -6.33
CA VAL A 157 8.46 23.57 -6.05
C VAL A 157 8.77 25.08 -5.93
N HIS A 158 10.03 25.48 -5.83
CA HIS A 158 10.42 26.88 -5.64
C HIS A 158 10.23 27.82 -6.85
N ALA A 159 9.71 27.34 -7.98
CA ALA A 159 9.60 28.14 -9.21
C ALA A 159 8.21 28.73 -9.51
N ILE A 160 7.16 28.40 -8.75
CA ILE A 160 5.77 28.78 -9.13
C ILE A 160 5.15 29.87 -8.24
N LEU A 161 5.67 30.16 -7.05
CA LEU A 161 5.06 31.14 -6.12
C LEU A 161 5.73 32.52 -6.10
N GLY A 162 6.41 32.91 -7.18
CA GLY A 162 7.05 34.22 -7.32
C GLY A 162 6.44 35.14 -8.39
N SER A 163 5.30 34.79 -8.99
CA SER A 163 4.72 35.60 -10.09
C SER A 163 3.21 35.48 -10.24
N LEU A 164 2.46 35.66 -9.15
CA LEU A 164 1.07 36.15 -9.18
C LEU A 164 0.84 37.12 -8.02
#